data_AF-A0AAV9DS57-F1
#
_entry.id   AF-A0AAV9DS57-F1
#
_cell.length_a   1.000
_cell.length_b   1.000
_cell.length_c   1.000
_cell.angle_alpha   90.00
_cell.angle_beta   90.00
_cell.angle_gamma   90.00
#
_symmetry.space_group_name_H-M   'P 1'
#
loop_
_entity.id
_entity.type
_entity.pdbx_description
1 polymer ?
#
loop_
_entity_poly.entity_id
_entity_poly.type
_entity_poly.pdbx_seq_one_letter_code
_entity_poly.pdbx_strand_id
1 'polypeptide(L)'
;MDHLLVSSEVPRAFARGTRFLPSFLSYAWNLLSQRLDKALLSNQVGSFTKKAISVSHLLFADDLIIFSAATAESGKGLRKILDQFAALSGLEHNRGKSHVFCGGKDHQRR
;
A
#
# COMPACT_ATOMS: atom_id res chain seq x y z
N MET A 1 26.96 8.53 33.54
CA MET A 1 26.50 7.14 33.39
C MET A 1 25.06 7.21 32.94
N ASP A 2 24.94 6.97 31.65
CA ASP A 2 23.84 7.32 30.77
C ASP A 2 22.69 6.32 30.93
N HIS A 3 21.52 6.83 31.31
CA HIS A 3 20.26 6.12 31.10
C HIS A 3 19.43 6.88 30.08
N LEU A 4 19.73 6.55 28.83
CA LEU A 4 19.03 6.95 27.61
C LEU A 4 17.63 6.29 27.62
N LEU A 5 16.64 6.96 28.22
CA LEU A 5 15.24 6.63 27.96
C LEU A 5 14.86 7.25 26.61
N VAL A 6 14.94 6.43 25.56
CA VAL A 6 14.25 6.68 24.29
C VAL A 6 12.76 6.64 24.57
N SER A 7 12.22 7.78 25.00
CA SER A 7 10.77 8.00 25.04
C SER A 7 10.30 8.19 23.61
N SER A 8 9.63 7.17 23.08
CA SER A 8 8.91 7.18 21.80
C SER A 8 7.65 8.04 21.88
N GLU A 9 7.75 9.24 22.42
CA GLU A 9 6.66 10.22 22.35
C GLU A 9 6.67 10.81 20.95
N VAL A 10 5.86 10.23 20.07
CA VAL A 10 5.39 10.92 18.86
C VAL A 10 4.80 12.25 19.34
N PRO A 11 5.42 13.41 19.04
CA PRO A 11 5.02 14.64 19.67
C PRO A 11 3.58 14.97 19.31
N ARG A 12 2.80 15.42 20.30
CA ARG A 12 1.45 15.99 20.19
C ARG A 12 1.33 17.21 19.24
N ALA A 13 2.36 17.47 18.43
CA ALA A 13 2.40 18.41 17.32
C ALA A 13 1.49 17.99 16.14
N PHE A 14 0.99 16.75 16.12
CA PHE A 14 0.09 16.24 15.07
C PHE A 14 -1.33 16.86 15.12
N ALA A 15 -1.74 17.45 16.26
CA ALA A 15 -3.13 17.88 16.47
C ALA A 15 -3.47 19.31 16.01
N ARG A 16 -2.53 20.09 15.47
CA ARG A 16 -2.77 21.50 15.08
C ARG A 16 -2.01 21.90 13.81
N GLY A 17 -2.45 21.42 12.65
CA GLY A 17 -2.26 22.11 11.37
C GLY A 17 -0.82 22.27 10.85
N THR A 18 0.05 21.28 11.03
CA THR A 18 1.39 21.34 10.42
C THR A 18 1.32 21.01 8.93
N ARG A 19 1.75 21.98 8.09
CA ARG A 19 1.89 21.89 6.62
C ARG A 19 2.90 20.81 6.14
N PHE A 20 3.51 20.06 7.06
CA PHE A 20 4.52 19.02 6.80
C PHE A 20 3.94 17.62 6.61
N LEU A 21 2.70 17.37 7.09
CA LEU A 21 2.01 16.09 6.91
C LEU A 21 1.77 15.71 5.43
N PRO A 22 1.40 16.65 4.53
CA PRO A 22 1.21 16.34 3.12
C PRO A 22 2.49 15.87 2.43
N SER A 23 3.66 16.43 2.77
CA SER A 23 4.93 16.07 2.15
C SER A 23 5.48 14.74 2.66
N PHE A 24 5.26 14.41 3.93
CA PHE A 24 5.58 13.07 4.45
C PHE A 24 4.68 12.02 3.80
N LEU A 25 3.38 12.29 3.71
CA LEU A 25 2.42 11.38 3.10
C LEU A 25 2.74 11.14 1.61
N SER A 26 3.07 12.20 0.86
CA SER A 26 3.46 12.06 -0.55
C SER A 26 4.76 11.26 -0.72
N TYR A 27 5.73 11.42 0.19
CA TYR A 27 6.95 10.61 0.18
C TYR A 27 6.66 9.13 0.52
N ALA A 28 5.82 8.88 1.53
CA ALA A 28 5.40 7.52 1.90
C ALA A 28 4.66 6.85 0.73
N TRP A 29 3.75 7.56 0.08
CA TRP A 29 3.06 7.11 -1.13
C TRP A 29 4.00 6.83 -2.30
N ASN A 30 5.00 7.68 -2.53
CA ASN A 30 6.02 7.43 -3.54
C ASN A 30 6.86 6.17 -3.22
N LEU A 31 7.16 5.92 -1.95
CA LEU A 31 7.86 4.70 -1.53
C LEU A 31 6.99 3.45 -1.74
N LEU A 32 5.71 3.51 -1.38
CA LEU A 32 4.76 2.41 -1.60
C LEU A 32 4.61 2.11 -3.10
N SER A 33 4.47 3.16 -3.90
CA SER A 33 4.38 3.08 -5.36
C SER A 33 5.57 2.31 -5.96
N GLN A 34 6.80 2.69 -5.60
CA GLN A 34 8.01 2.00 -6.04
C GLN A 34 8.08 0.53 -5.58
N ARG A 35 7.55 0.22 -4.39
CA ARG A 35 7.51 -1.16 -3.88
C ARG A 35 6.53 -2.02 -4.67
N LEU A 36 5.37 -1.48 -5.00
CA LEU A 36 4.36 -2.16 -5.83
C LEU A 36 4.87 -2.40 -7.24
N ASP A 37 5.55 -1.42 -7.85
CA ASP A 37 6.14 -1.58 -9.18
C ASP A 37 7.26 -2.62 -9.19
N LYS A 38 8.12 -2.64 -8.17
CA LYS A 38 9.14 -3.69 -8.01
C LYS A 38 8.51 -5.07 -7.80
N ALA A 39 7.41 -5.16 -7.06
CA ALA A 39 6.72 -6.42 -6.84
C ALA A 39 6.07 -6.97 -8.11
N LEU A 40 5.56 -6.08 -8.96
CA LEU A 40 5.03 -6.41 -10.27
C LEU A 40 6.15 -6.91 -11.21
N LEU A 41 7.27 -6.19 -11.28
CA LEU A 41 8.44 -6.58 -12.10
C LEU A 41 9.08 -7.90 -11.66
N SER A 42 9.06 -8.18 -10.36
CA SER A 42 9.60 -9.42 -9.78
C SER A 42 8.61 -10.59 -9.81
N ASN A 43 7.46 -10.44 -10.47
CA ASN A 43 6.38 -11.44 -10.52
C ASN A 43 5.86 -11.89 -9.13
N GLN A 44 6.06 -11.08 -8.08
CA GLN A 44 5.49 -11.34 -6.75
C GLN A 44 4.00 -10.98 -6.69
N VAL A 45 3.59 -10.03 -7.53
CA VAL A 45 2.20 -9.64 -7.75
C VAL A 45 1.93 -9.76 -9.24
N GLY A 46 0.91 -10.54 -9.62
CA GLY A 46 0.58 -10.72 -11.03
C GLY A 46 0.04 -9.44 -11.66
N SER A 47 0.44 -9.18 -12.91
CA SER A 47 -0.06 -8.03 -13.67
C SER A 47 -1.56 -8.13 -13.91
N PHE A 48 -2.27 -7.03 -13.66
CA PHE A 48 -3.70 -6.92 -13.95
C PHE A 48 -3.99 -6.93 -15.46
N THR A 49 -3.07 -6.39 -16.27
CA THR A 49 -3.21 -6.33 -17.74
C THR A 49 -2.20 -7.26 -18.41
N LYS A 50 -2.60 -7.88 -19.53
CA LYS A 50 -1.71 -8.65 -20.41
C LYS A 50 -1.07 -7.78 -21.53
N LYS A 51 -1.25 -6.46 -21.47
CA LYS A 51 -0.80 -5.49 -22.49
C LYS A 51 0.34 -4.62 -21.94
N ALA A 52 1.05 -3.92 -22.82
CA ALA A 52 2.28 -3.17 -22.54
C ALA A 52 2.20 -2.11 -21.41
N ILE A 53 0.99 -1.69 -21.00
CA ILE A 53 0.78 -0.78 -19.88
C ILE A 53 0.25 -1.61 -18.70
N SER A 54 1.13 -1.92 -17.76
CA SER A 54 0.73 -2.53 -16.49
C SER A 54 0.46 -1.43 -15.48
N VAL A 55 -0.80 -1.29 -15.08
CA VAL A 55 -1.22 -0.43 -13.98
C VAL A 55 -1.20 -1.27 -12.72
N SER A 56 -0.35 -0.91 -11.76
CA SER A 56 -0.19 -1.63 -10.48
C SER A 56 -1.08 -1.04 -9.38
N HIS A 57 -1.25 0.28 -9.34
CA HIS A 57 -2.01 0.97 -8.31
C HIS A 57 -2.44 2.39 -8.73
N LEU A 58 -3.45 2.92 -8.04
CA LEU A 58 -3.93 4.29 -8.11
C LEU A 58 -3.95 4.86 -6.69
N LEU A 59 -3.24 5.96 -6.50
CA LEU A 59 -3.19 6.71 -5.25
C LEU A 59 -3.93 8.04 -5.44
N PHE A 60 -4.98 8.27 -4.67
CA PHE A 60 -5.70 9.53 -4.69
C PHE A 60 -6.07 9.96 -3.27
N ALA A 61 -5.51 11.07 -2.81
CA ALA A 61 -5.63 11.55 -1.44
C ALA A 61 -5.28 10.44 -0.41
N ASP A 62 -6.29 9.96 0.31
CA ASP A 62 -6.17 8.92 1.34
C ASP A 62 -6.56 7.52 0.81
N ASP A 63 -7.06 7.43 -0.42
CA ASP A 63 -7.53 6.19 -1.03
C ASP A 63 -6.45 5.55 -1.93
N LEU A 64 -6.24 4.25 -1.72
CA LEU A 64 -5.33 3.41 -2.49
C LEU A 64 -6.13 2.27 -3.14
N ILE A 65 -6.09 2.21 -4.47
CA ILE A 65 -6.67 1.11 -5.25
C ILE A 65 -5.52 0.34 -5.88
N ILE A 66 -5.49 -0.99 -5.71
CA ILE A 66 -4.40 -1.83 -6.21
C ILE A 66 -4.97 -2.82 -7.23
N PHE A 67 -4.35 -2.82 -8.41
CA PHE A 67 -4.74 -3.70 -9.51
C PHE A 67 -3.74 -4.84 -9.60
N SER A 68 -4.22 -6.08 -9.44
CA SER A 68 -3.38 -7.27 -9.52
C SER A 68 -4.16 -8.47 -10.06
N ALA A 69 -3.44 -9.51 -10.47
CA ALA A 69 -4.05 -10.79 -10.81
C ALA A 69 -4.79 -11.36 -9.59
N ALA A 70 -5.99 -11.89 -9.83
CA ALA A 70 -6.82 -12.52 -8.80
C ALA A 70 -6.32 -13.93 -8.43
N THR A 71 -5.06 -14.04 -7.99
CA THR A 71 -4.42 -15.27 -7.51
C THR A 71 -4.09 -15.17 -6.02
N ALA A 72 -4.08 -16.30 -5.32
CA ALA A 72 -3.76 -16.34 -3.90
C ALA A 72 -2.31 -15.88 -3.63
N GLU A 73 -1.40 -16.15 -4.56
CA GLU A 73 0.00 -15.74 -4.51
C GLU A 73 0.12 -14.21 -4.59
N SER A 74 -0.60 -13.58 -5.52
CA SER A 74 -0.61 -12.12 -5.66
C SER A 74 -1.18 -11.44 -4.41
N GLY A 75 -2.25 -12.01 -3.83
CA GLY A 75 -2.81 -11.54 -2.57
C GLY A 75 -1.84 -11.63 -1.39
N LYS A 76 -1.09 -12.75 -1.28
CA LYS A 76 -0.04 -12.92 -0.26
C LYS A 76 1.12 -11.94 -0.46
N GLY A 77 1.57 -11.76 -1.69
CA GLY A 77 2.61 -10.80 -2.05
C GLY A 77 2.19 -9.37 -1.68
N LEU A 78 0.96 -9.00 -2.02
CA LEU A 78 0.41 -7.68 -1.71
C LEU A 78 0.31 -7.45 -0.21
N ARG A 79 -0.21 -8.42 0.54
CA ARG A 79 -0.30 -8.35 2.00
C ARG A 79 1.07 -8.10 2.64
N LYS A 80 2.11 -8.82 2.19
CA LYS A 80 3.47 -8.63 2.68
C LYS A 80 4.00 -7.22 2.42
N ILE A 81 3.72 -6.64 1.25
CA ILE A 81 4.14 -5.28 0.91
C ILE A 81 3.45 -4.26 1.81
N LEU A 82 2.15 -4.42 2.04
CA LEU A 82 1.38 -3.53 2.92
C LEU A 82 1.85 -3.64 4.38
N ASP A 83 2.12 -4.85 4.87
CA ASP A 83 2.62 -5.06 6.22
C ASP A 83 4.03 -4.45 6.39
N GLN A 84 4.91 -4.59 5.39
CA GLN A 84 6.23 -3.94 5.38
C GLN A 84 6.13 -2.41 5.32
N PHE A 85 5.21 -1.89 4.51
CA PHE A 85 4.96 -0.45 4.42
C PHE A 85 4.47 0.10 5.76
N ALA A 86 3.52 -0.57 6.42
CA ALA A 86 3.04 -0.20 7.74
C ALA A 86 4.16 -0.20 8.78
N ALA A 87 5.03 -1.22 8.78
CA ALA A 87 6.17 -1.30 9.68
C ALA A 87 7.20 -0.17 9.47
N LEU A 88 7.39 0.28 8.22
CA LEU A 88 8.36 1.34 7.87
C LEU A 88 7.81 2.75 8.05
N SER A 89 6.54 2.97 7.74
CA SER A 89 5.92 4.30 7.73
C SER A 89 5.12 4.62 8.99
N GLY A 90 4.73 3.59 9.75
CA GLY A 90 3.74 3.71 10.82
C GLY A 90 2.30 3.92 10.32
N LEU A 91 2.08 3.91 9.00
CA LEU A 91 0.77 4.09 8.38
C LEU A 91 0.13 2.74 8.10
N GLU A 92 -0.87 2.39 8.91
CA GLU A 92 -1.67 1.19 8.69
C GLU A 92 -2.86 1.46 7.78
N HIS A 93 -3.17 0.46 6.97
CA HIS A 93 -4.38 0.47 6.17
C HIS A 93 -5.61 0.18 7.03
N ASN A 94 -6.67 0.96 6.84
CA ASN A 94 -7.92 0.77 7.57
C ASN A 94 -8.70 -0.45 7.07
N ARG A 95 -8.51 -1.58 7.75
CA ARG A 95 -9.18 -2.86 7.43
C ARG A 95 -10.70 -2.78 7.37
N GLY A 96 -11.31 -1.88 8.15
CA GLY A 96 -12.77 -1.71 8.19
C GLY A 96 -13.33 -0.91 7.00
N LYS A 97 -12.49 -0.12 6.33
CA LYS A 97 -12.87 0.67 5.14
C LYS A 97 -12.39 0.06 3.82
N SER A 98 -11.54 -0.94 3.89
CA SER A 98 -10.92 -1.51 2.71
C SER A 98 -11.56 -2.79 2.24
N HIS A 99 -11.72 -2.88 0.93
CA HIS A 99 -12.45 -3.94 0.26
C HIS A 99 -11.59 -4.59 -0.82
N VAL A 100 -11.71 -5.91 -0.93
CA VAL A 100 -11.07 -6.70 -2.00
C VAL A 100 -12.17 -7.14 -2.96
N PHE A 101 -12.01 -6.78 -4.23
CA PHE A 101 -12.94 -7.16 -5.29
C PHE A 101 -12.26 -8.15 -6.24
N CYS A 102 -12.83 -9.34 -6.38
CA CYS A 102 -12.34 -10.36 -7.30
C CYS A 102 -13.33 -10.52 -8.46
N GLY A 103 -12.98 -10.01 -9.65
CA GLY A 103 -13.76 -10.21 -10.86
C GLY A 103 -13.41 -11.54 -11.54
N GLY A 104 -14.22 -12.57 -11.32
CA GLY A 104 -14.18 -13.79 -12.13
C GLY A 104 -14.99 -13.61 -13.42
N LYS A 105 -14.55 -14.22 -14.53
CA LYS A 105 -15.48 -14.48 -15.63
C LYS A 105 -16.45 -15.54 -15.13
N ASP A 106 -17.65 -15.13 -14.71
CA ASP A 106 -18.74 -16.08 -14.62
C ASP A 106 -19.00 -16.56 -16.05
N HIS A 107 -18.65 -17.80 -16.34
CA HIS A 107 -19.03 -18.47 -17.57
C HIS A 107 -20.52 -18.80 -17.43
N GLN A 108 -21.38 -17.78 -17.46
CA GLN A 108 -22.81 -18.00 -17.66
C GLN A 108 -22.98 -18.60 -19.06
N ARG A 109 -23.00 -19.93 -19.08
CA ARG A 109 -23.42 -20.76 -20.19
C ARG A 109 -24.89 -20.44 -20.45
N ARG A 110 -25.13 -19.55 -21.42
CA ARG A 110 -26.44 -19.43 -22.09
C ARG A 110 -26.58 -20.56 -23.10
#